data_AF-A0ABD3J0H1-F1
#
_entry.id   AF-A0ABD3J0H1-F1
#
_cell.length_a   1.000
_cell.length_b   1.000
_cell.length_c   1.000
_cell.angle_alpha   90.00
_cell.angle_beta   90.00
_cell.angle_gamma   90.00
#
_symmetry.space_group_name_H-M   'P 1'
#
loop_
_entity.id
_entity.type
_entity.pdbx_description
1 polymer ?
#
loop_
_entity_poly.entity_id
_entity_poly.type
_entity_poly.pdbx_seq_one_letter_code
_entity_poly.pdbx_strand_id
1 'polypeptide(L)'
;MKPPLLLLLSISILLEALLFLVTGNNVGAYSPIDDIAVNCSSPGNSSESNWTWIGDAEDGSTYSPTDEIHSSINANASRSSPSFCNLIPYHVARLSRSEFIYTFRVTAGPRFVRLHLLPSDYLDFRRANSFFSIIPVSRASTKSSA
;
A
#
# COMPACT_ATOMS: atom_id res chain seq x y z
N MET A 1 12.48 -4.73 61.85
CA MET A 1 12.52 -3.77 60.72
C MET A 1 12.73 -4.55 59.42
N LYS A 2 11.64 -4.92 58.74
CA LYS A 2 11.68 -5.52 57.39
C LYS A 2 10.40 -5.26 56.53
N PRO A 3 9.69 -4.11 56.63
CA PRO A 3 8.56 -3.82 55.75
C PRO A 3 8.87 -3.17 54.37
N PRO A 4 10.05 -2.59 54.04
CA PRO A 4 10.17 -1.83 52.78
C PRO A 4 10.27 -2.75 51.55
N LEU A 5 10.81 -3.96 51.70
CA LEU A 5 11.07 -4.86 50.56
C LEU A 5 9.78 -5.48 50.01
N LEU A 6 8.84 -5.83 50.90
CA LEU A 6 7.52 -6.39 50.53
C LEU A 6 6.67 -5.34 49.81
N LEU A 7 6.72 -4.09 50.24
CA LEU A 7 6.01 -2.99 49.59
C LEU A 7 6.55 -2.75 48.17
N LEU A 8 7.88 -2.69 48.01
CA LEU A 8 8.51 -2.54 46.69
C LEU A 8 8.17 -3.71 45.74
N LEU A 9 8.16 -4.94 46.26
CA LEU A 9 7.78 -6.12 45.47
C LEU A 9 6.31 -6.05 45.03
N SER A 10 5.41 -5.64 45.93
CA SER A 10 3.99 -5.50 45.62
C SER A 10 3.72 -4.43 44.56
N ILE A 11 4.43 -3.30 44.62
CA ILE A 11 4.33 -2.22 43.63
C ILE A 11 4.86 -2.69 42.27
N SER A 12 5.98 -3.43 42.23
CA SER A 12 6.54 -3.98 40.99
C SER A 12 5.54 -4.91 40.29
N ILE A 13 4.95 -5.84 41.04
CA ILE A 13 3.96 -6.79 40.52
C ILE A 13 2.71 -6.04 40.03
N LEU A 14 2.25 -5.03 40.76
CA LEU A 14 1.11 -4.20 40.37
C LEU A 14 1.40 -3.41 39.08
N LEU A 15 2.62 -2.89 38.93
CA LEU A 15 3.04 -2.13 37.76
C LEU A 15 3.14 -3.02 36.52
N GLU A 16 3.69 -4.23 36.65
CA GLU A 16 3.71 -5.22 35.57
C GLU A 16 2.31 -5.67 35.17
N ALA A 17 1.43 -5.94 36.14
CA ALA A 17 0.05 -6.29 35.88
C ALA A 17 -0.72 -5.16 35.19
N LEU A 18 -0.50 -3.90 35.60
CA LEU A 18 -1.07 -2.72 34.97
C LEU A 18 -0.54 -2.55 33.55
N LEU A 19 0.76 -2.76 33.32
CA LEU A 19 1.36 -2.71 32.00
C LEU A 19 0.73 -3.75 31.08
N PHE A 20 0.60 -5.01 31.54
CA PHE A 20 -0.09 -6.07 30.79
C PHE A 20 -1.56 -5.76 30.50
N LEU A 21 -2.27 -5.11 31.43
CA LEU A 21 -3.66 -4.72 31.26
C LEU A 21 -3.82 -3.56 30.25
N VAL A 22 -2.89 -2.60 30.28
CA VAL A 22 -2.85 -1.45 29.36
C VAL A 22 -2.38 -1.87 27.96
N THR A 23 -1.41 -2.78 27.87
CA THR A 23 -0.89 -3.28 26.58
C THR A 23 -1.71 -4.42 26.01
N GLY A 24 -2.78 -4.85 26.70
CA GLY A 24 -3.82 -5.78 26.24
C GLY A 24 -3.34 -6.85 25.27
N ASN A 25 -3.08 -8.07 25.76
CA ASN A 25 -2.82 -9.21 24.88
C ASN A 25 -3.97 -9.35 23.88
N ASN A 26 -3.62 -9.26 22.59
CA ASN A 26 -4.48 -9.43 21.41
C ASN A 26 -5.26 -8.19 20.95
N VAL A 27 -4.54 -7.22 20.36
CA VAL A 27 -5.03 -6.71 19.08
C VAL A 27 -4.67 -7.77 18.06
N GLY A 28 -5.61 -8.68 17.75
CA GLY A 28 -5.46 -9.52 16.56
C GLY A 28 -5.11 -8.60 15.39
N ALA A 29 -4.12 -8.97 14.57
CA ALA A 29 -3.71 -8.15 13.44
C ALA A 29 -4.96 -7.77 12.64
N TYR A 30 -5.12 -6.48 12.36
CA TYR A 30 -6.26 -5.99 11.58
C TYR A 30 -6.31 -6.73 10.24
N SER A 31 -7.43 -7.40 9.99
CA SER A 31 -7.69 -8.07 8.70
C SER A 31 -8.59 -7.17 7.86
N PRO A 32 -8.08 -6.56 6.78
CA PRO A 32 -8.88 -5.69 5.93
C PRO A 32 -9.98 -6.48 5.20
N ILE A 33 -11.17 -5.89 5.09
CA ILE A 33 -12.28 -6.44 4.28
C ILE A 33 -11.93 -6.36 2.79
N ASP A 34 -11.37 -5.21 2.39
CA ASP A 34 -10.89 -4.97 1.04
C ASP A 34 -9.36 -4.98 1.10
N ASP A 35 -8.74 -6.07 0.62
CA ASP A 35 -7.29 -6.21 0.54
C ASP A 35 -6.87 -6.25 -0.93
N ILE A 36 -6.50 -5.08 -1.46
CA ILE A 36 -6.21 -4.89 -2.89
C ILE A 36 -4.79 -4.35 -3.03
N ALA A 37 -3.91 -5.15 -3.62
CA ALA A 37 -2.56 -4.75 -3.97
C ALA A 37 -2.41 -4.77 -5.49
N VAL A 38 -2.15 -3.60 -6.10
CA VAL A 38 -1.93 -3.47 -7.55
C VAL A 38 -0.45 -3.26 -7.82
N ASN A 39 0.11 -4.06 -8.72
CA ASN A 39 1.48 -3.92 -9.22
C ASN A 39 1.43 -3.22 -10.58
N CYS A 40 1.65 -1.91 -10.55
CA CYS A 40 1.58 -1.05 -11.71
C CYS A 40 2.58 -1.50 -12.78
N SER A 41 2.15 -1.57 -14.04
CA SER A 41 2.92 -2.08 -15.18
C SER A 41 3.23 -3.58 -15.17
N SER A 42 2.69 -4.37 -14.23
CA SER A 42 2.84 -5.84 -14.27
C SER A 42 1.84 -6.47 -15.25
N PRO A 43 2.28 -7.39 -16.13
CA PRO A 43 1.42 -8.04 -17.12
C PRO A 43 0.54 -9.15 -16.52
N GLY A 44 0.62 -9.39 -15.22
CA GLY A 44 -0.17 -10.42 -14.55
C GLY A 44 0.02 -10.40 -13.04
N ASN A 45 -0.67 -11.33 -12.39
CA ASN A 45 -0.68 -11.45 -10.94
C ASN A 45 0.58 -12.16 -10.44
N SER A 46 1.03 -11.77 -9.24
CA SER A 46 2.21 -12.34 -8.60
C SER A 46 2.03 -12.41 -7.09
N SER A 47 2.66 -13.37 -6.42
CA SER A 47 2.63 -13.49 -4.96
C SER A 47 4.01 -13.20 -4.37
N GLU A 48 4.08 -12.29 -3.39
CA GLU A 48 5.33 -11.93 -2.71
C GLU A 48 5.03 -11.60 -1.24
N SER A 49 5.81 -12.17 -0.31
CA SER A 49 5.76 -11.85 1.12
C SER A 49 4.34 -11.79 1.73
N ASN A 50 3.49 -12.78 1.38
CA ASN A 50 2.07 -12.93 1.75
C ASN A 50 1.04 -12.06 1.02
N TRP A 51 1.46 -11.20 0.09
CA TRP A 51 0.57 -10.37 -0.69
C TRP A 51 0.36 -10.98 -2.07
N THR A 52 -0.89 -11.00 -2.54
CA THR A 52 -1.22 -11.24 -3.94
C THR A 52 -1.33 -9.90 -4.64
N TRP A 53 -0.36 -9.64 -5.51
CA TRP A 53 -0.30 -8.45 -6.34
C TRP A 53 -1.03 -8.69 -7.66
N ILE A 54 -1.89 -7.76 -8.03
CA ILE A 54 -2.68 -7.79 -9.25
C ILE A 54 -1.99 -6.94 -10.31
N GLY A 55 -1.74 -7.50 -11.49
CA GLY A 55 -1.14 -6.75 -12.60
C GLY A 55 -2.15 -5.82 -13.28
N ASP A 56 -1.74 -4.60 -13.60
CA ASP A 56 -2.60 -3.61 -14.29
C ASP A 56 -2.39 -3.54 -15.81
N ALA A 57 -1.35 -4.21 -16.33
CA ALA A 57 -0.95 -4.12 -17.73
C ALA A 57 -1.47 -5.28 -18.59
N GLU A 58 -2.13 -6.26 -17.97
CA GLU A 58 -2.85 -7.31 -18.69
C GLU A 58 -4.08 -6.74 -19.39
N ASP A 59 -4.32 -7.13 -20.65
CA ASP A 59 -5.51 -6.73 -21.40
C ASP A 59 -6.77 -7.17 -20.66
N GLY A 60 -7.61 -6.20 -20.27
CA GLY A 60 -8.84 -6.45 -19.52
C GLY A 60 -8.66 -6.55 -18.01
N SER A 61 -7.48 -6.21 -17.46
CA SER A 61 -7.32 -6.09 -16.01
C SER A 61 -8.33 -5.09 -15.44
N THR A 62 -8.99 -5.47 -14.34
CA THR A 62 -9.98 -4.62 -13.66
C THR A 62 -9.35 -3.34 -13.09
N TYR A 63 -8.03 -3.34 -12.93
CA TYR A 63 -7.28 -2.21 -12.38
C TYR A 63 -6.38 -1.52 -13.42
N SER A 64 -6.54 -1.81 -14.71
CA SER A 64 -5.93 -0.98 -15.75
C SER A 64 -6.44 0.46 -15.59
N PRO A 65 -5.54 1.45 -15.48
CA PRO A 65 -5.97 2.83 -15.33
C PRO A 65 -6.58 3.34 -16.63
N THR A 66 -7.56 4.24 -16.48
CA THR A 66 -8.14 4.96 -17.61
C THR A 66 -7.38 6.26 -17.83
N ASP A 67 -6.93 6.50 -19.05
CA ASP A 67 -6.36 7.75 -19.53
C ASP A 67 -7.00 8.16 -20.86
N GLU A 68 -7.35 9.45 -21.02
CA GLU A 68 -8.09 9.92 -22.20
C GLU A 68 -7.29 9.81 -23.51
N ILE A 69 -5.96 9.82 -23.41
CA ILE A 69 -5.04 9.85 -24.56
C ILE A 69 -4.06 8.68 -24.58
N HIS A 70 -4.22 7.66 -23.72
CA HIS A 70 -3.30 6.52 -23.64
C HIS A 70 -1.82 6.90 -23.52
N SER A 71 -1.53 7.95 -22.73
CA SER A 71 -0.17 8.46 -22.55
C SER A 71 0.61 7.74 -21.47
N SER A 72 -0.04 6.86 -20.70
CA SER A 72 0.68 6.08 -19.70
C SER A 72 1.52 4.98 -20.37
N ILE A 73 2.75 4.82 -19.89
CA ILE A 73 3.69 3.82 -20.35
C ILE A 73 4.11 2.90 -19.21
N ASN A 74 4.51 1.70 -19.60
CA ASN A 74 5.03 0.65 -18.74
C ASN A 74 6.55 0.65 -18.83
N ALA A 75 7.25 0.70 -17.69
CA ALA A 75 8.71 0.75 -17.69
C ALA A 75 9.32 0.04 -16.49
N ASN A 76 10.49 -0.56 -16.72
CA ASN A 76 11.30 -1.15 -15.65
C ASN A 76 12.18 -0.07 -15.00
N ALA A 77 12.45 -0.23 -13.71
CA ALA A 77 13.41 0.60 -13.01
C ALA A 77 14.82 0.49 -13.62
N SER A 78 15.59 1.59 -13.59
CA SER A 78 16.98 1.59 -14.08
C SER A 78 17.85 0.57 -13.34
N ARG A 79 18.83 -0.02 -14.04
CA ARG A 79 19.81 -0.96 -13.45
C ARG A 79 20.70 -0.32 -12.38
N SER A 80 20.78 1.01 -12.34
CA SER A 80 21.50 1.76 -11.31
C SER A 80 20.69 1.98 -10.02
N SER A 81 19.45 1.49 -9.98
CA SER A 81 18.58 1.58 -8.81
C SER A 81 19.12 0.76 -7.64
N PRO A 82 18.68 1.07 -6.40
CA PRO A 82 18.97 0.24 -5.24
C PRO A 82 18.61 -1.22 -5.46
N SER A 83 19.33 -2.14 -4.81
CA SER A 83 19.15 -3.60 -4.99
C SER A 83 17.72 -4.10 -4.77
N PHE A 84 16.95 -3.44 -3.90
CA PHE A 84 15.56 -3.77 -3.63
C PHE A 84 14.59 -3.42 -4.78
N CYS A 85 15.06 -2.74 -5.84
CA CYS A 85 14.24 -2.46 -7.01
C CYS A 85 13.77 -3.74 -7.71
N ASN A 86 14.48 -4.86 -7.56
CA ASN A 86 14.08 -6.12 -8.17
C ASN A 86 12.96 -6.84 -7.39
N LEU A 87 12.57 -6.33 -6.23
CA LEU A 87 11.47 -6.87 -5.43
C LEU A 87 10.13 -6.34 -5.95
N ILE A 88 9.08 -7.15 -5.83
CA ILE A 88 7.71 -6.70 -6.11
C ILE A 88 7.28 -5.73 -4.99
N PRO A 89 6.65 -4.58 -5.31
CA PRO A 89 6.18 -4.10 -6.62
C PRO A 89 7.12 -3.05 -7.28
N TYR A 90 8.41 -3.04 -6.97
CA TYR A 90 9.33 -1.96 -7.35
C TYR A 90 10.06 -2.15 -8.69
N HIS A 91 9.98 -3.36 -9.28
CA HIS A 91 10.69 -3.70 -10.51
C HIS A 91 10.13 -3.00 -11.75
N VAL A 92 8.82 -2.76 -11.76
CA VAL A 92 8.08 -2.11 -12.83
C VAL A 92 7.30 -0.93 -12.28
N ALA A 93 7.05 0.07 -13.13
CA ALA A 93 6.25 1.22 -12.80
C ALA A 93 5.44 1.67 -14.03
N ARG A 94 4.25 2.23 -13.74
CA ARG A 94 3.47 2.97 -14.74
C ARG A 94 3.80 4.46 -14.63
N LEU A 95 4.05 5.09 -15.77
CA LEU A 95 4.50 6.48 -15.86
C LEU A 95 3.63 7.21 -16.86
N SER A 96 3.36 8.49 -16.65
CA SER A 96 2.60 9.30 -17.60
C SER A 96 3.03 10.76 -17.52
N ARG A 97 2.95 11.46 -18.65
CA ARG A 97 3.07 12.93 -18.71
C ARG A 97 1.72 13.64 -18.61
N SER A 98 0.63 12.88 -18.59
CA SER A 98 -0.74 13.37 -18.50
C SER A 98 -1.48 12.66 -17.37
N GLU A 99 -2.61 13.21 -16.98
CA GLU A 99 -3.46 12.62 -15.95
C GLU A 99 -3.98 11.23 -16.36
N PHE A 100 -4.06 10.32 -15.39
CA PHE A 100 -4.68 9.02 -15.51
C PHE A 100 -5.32 8.64 -14.17
N ILE A 101 -6.32 7.75 -14.22
CA ILE A 101 -7.17 7.45 -13.07
C ILE A 101 -7.19 5.94 -12.81
N TYR A 102 -6.92 5.55 -11.56
CA TYR A 102 -7.26 4.23 -11.06
C TYR A 102 -8.63 4.26 -10.36
N THR A 103 -9.47 3.27 -10.64
CA THR A 103 -10.77 3.13 -9.99
C THR A 103 -10.80 1.87 -9.13
N PHE A 104 -11.01 2.03 -7.83
CA PHE A 104 -11.14 0.93 -6.87
C PHE A 104 -12.58 0.85 -6.36
N ARG A 105 -13.22 -0.31 -6.56
CA ARG A 105 -14.54 -0.60 -5.99
C ARG A 105 -14.34 -1.27 -4.63
N VAL A 106 -14.55 -0.52 -3.56
CA VAL A 106 -14.35 -0.97 -2.18
C VAL A 106 -15.64 -0.86 -1.37
N THR A 107 -15.71 -1.58 -0.26
CA THR A 107 -16.84 -1.46 0.68
C THR A 107 -16.83 -0.08 1.37
N ALA A 108 -17.99 0.37 1.83
CA ALA A 108 -18.10 1.66 2.52
C ALA A 108 -17.34 1.68 3.85
N GLY A 109 -16.65 2.77 4.14
CA GLY A 109 -15.90 2.97 5.38
C GLY A 109 -14.47 3.50 5.16
N PRO A 110 -13.73 3.80 6.23
CA PRO A 110 -12.34 4.21 6.15
C PRO A 110 -11.46 3.14 5.48
N ARG A 111 -10.49 3.58 4.67
CA ARG A 111 -9.53 2.71 3.99
C ARG A 111 -8.11 3.22 4.17
N PHE A 112 -7.17 2.29 4.25
CA PHE A 112 -5.74 2.61 4.13
C PHE A 112 -5.36 2.59 2.66
N VAL A 113 -4.74 3.67 2.19
CA VAL A 113 -4.17 3.75 0.85
C VAL A 113 -2.66 3.81 1.01
N ARG A 114 -1.95 2.81 0.46
CA ARG A 114 -0.50 2.76 0.44
C ARG A 114 -0.01 2.90 -1.00
N LEU A 115 0.84 3.89 -1.23
CA LEU A 115 1.47 4.12 -2.51
C LEU A 115 2.91 3.60 -2.48
N HIS A 116 3.25 2.77 -3.46
CA HIS A 116 4.60 2.24 -3.62
C HIS A 116 5.32 3.03 -4.71
N LEU A 117 6.21 3.93 -4.30
CA LEU A 117 6.98 4.80 -5.20
C LEU A 117 8.46 4.45 -5.08
N LEU A 118 9.07 3.98 -6.17
CA LEU A 118 10.52 3.84 -6.28
C LEU A 118 11.08 5.06 -7.03
N PRO A 119 11.90 5.91 -6.38
CA PRO A 119 12.55 7.03 -7.07
C PRO A 119 13.70 6.53 -7.94
N SER A 120 13.39 6.12 -9.18
CA SER A 120 14.35 5.68 -10.19
C SER A 120 14.18 6.45 -11.50
N ASP A 121 15.21 6.38 -12.34
CA ASP A 121 15.10 6.81 -13.73
C ASP A 121 14.45 5.67 -14.54
N TYR A 122 13.50 6.01 -15.41
CA TYR A 122 12.75 5.06 -16.21
C TYR A 122 12.69 5.53 -17.65
N LEU A 123 13.33 4.83 -18.59
CA LEU A 123 13.38 5.24 -19.99
C LEU A 123 13.74 6.74 -20.14
N ASP A 124 12.82 7.57 -20.67
CA ASP A 124 12.94 9.01 -20.84
C ASP A 124 12.32 9.84 -19.69
N PHE A 125 11.87 9.18 -18.62
CA PHE A 125 11.42 9.79 -17.36
C PHE A 125 12.59 9.84 -16.37
N ARG A 126 13.15 11.04 -16.21
CA ARG A 126 14.19 11.30 -15.22
C ARG A 126 13.56 11.51 -13.85
N ARG A 127 14.06 10.82 -12.82
CA ARG A 127 13.56 10.92 -11.44
C ARG A 127 13.58 12.36 -10.90
N ALA A 128 14.61 13.12 -11.27
CA ALA A 128 14.80 14.51 -10.86
C ALA A 128 13.72 15.47 -11.41
N ASN A 129 13.00 15.04 -12.44
CA ASN A 129 11.93 15.81 -13.08
C ASN A 129 10.54 15.28 -12.69
N SER A 130 10.46 14.30 -11.78
CA SER A 130 9.20 13.69 -11.37
C SER A 130 8.51 14.57 -10.33
N PHE A 131 7.50 15.32 -10.78
CA PHE A 131 6.62 16.12 -9.93
C PHE A 131 5.19 15.87 -10.34
N PHE A 132 4.36 15.46 -9.40
CA PHE A 132 2.96 15.14 -9.65
C PHE A 132 2.13 15.29 -8.37
N SER A 133 0.81 15.31 -8.53
CA SER A 133 -0.14 15.29 -7.43
C SER A 133 -1.02 14.06 -7.54
N ILE A 134 -1.45 13.55 -6.39
CA ILE A 134 -2.40 12.44 -6.31
C ILE A 134 -3.64 12.97 -5.60
N ILE A 135 -4.78 12.87 -6.28
CA ILE A 135 -6.06 13.36 -5.77
C ILE A 135 -6.96 12.16 -5.52
N PRO A 136 -7.19 11.75 -4.25
CA PRO A 136 -8.16 10.71 -3.96
C PRO A 136 -9.58 11.25 -4.19
N VAL A 137 -10.37 10.52 -4.98
CA VAL A 137 -11.78 10.84 -5.22
C VAL A 137 -12.64 9.68 -4.74
N SER A 138 -13.55 9.94 -3.80
CA SER A 138 -14.54 8.97 -3.35
C SER A 138 -15.92 9.32 -3.87
N ARG A 139 -16.61 8.36 -4.49
CA ARG A 139 -18.03 8.49 -4.86
C ARG A 139 -18.80 7.31 -4.28
N ALA A 140 -19.94 7.59 -3.66
CA ALA A 140 -20.87 6.54 -3.26
C ALA A 140 -21.51 5.94 -4.51
N SER A 141 -21.53 4.61 -4.61
CA SER A 141 -22.26 3.94 -5.68
C SER A 141 -23.76 4.05 -5.39
N THR A 142 -24.47 4.90 -6.12
CA THR A 142 -25.93 4.92 -6.09
C THR A 142 -26.42 3.70 -6.86
N LYS A 143 -27.07 2.75 -6.18
CA LYS A 143 -27.85 1.72 -6.89
C LYS A 143 -28.93 2.45 -7.69
N SER A 144 -28.81 2.45 -9.02
CA SER A 144 -29.95 2.71 -9.88
C SER A 144 -30.88 1.51 -9.74
N SER A 145 -31.94 1.66 -8.96
CA SER A 145 -33.05 0.71 -9.00
C SER A 145 -33.69 0.83 -10.38
N ALA A 146 -33.55 -0.21 -11.19
CA ALA A 146 -34.41 -0.46 -12.34
C ALA A 146 -35.69 -1.17 -11.86
#